data_AF-A0A7K4ASB1-F1
#
_entry.id   AF-A0A7K4ASB1-F1
#
_cell.length_a   1.000
_cell.length_b   1.000
_cell.length_c   1.000
_cell.angle_alpha   90.00
_cell.angle_beta   90.00
_cell.angle_gamma   90.00
#
_symmetry.space_group_name_H-M   'P 1'
#
loop_
_entity.id
_entity.type
_entity.pdbx_description
1 polymer ?
#
loop_
_entity_poly.entity_id
_entity_poly.type
_entity_poly.pdbx_seq_one_letter_code
_entity_poly.pdbx_strand_id
1 'polypeptide(L)'
;MDHITNLKVSHKCFCTFVPPFILENLAKAGIEDATRTLHQERSSFKQIASVVPEIGAFLGTAPVAERGRSARRVFDSQNKAEYQVKLIRDEGGPVVEDDAVNYAYDHIGNFCDYFREKLGRDSIDNNGMDII
;
A
#
# COMPACT_ATOMS: atom_id res chain seq x y z
N MET A 1 -11.55 24.52 -41.90
CA MET A 1 -10.37 24.07 -41.12
C MET A 1 -10.83 23.96 -39.68
N ASP A 2 -11.29 22.78 -39.30
CA ASP A 2 -11.94 22.59 -38.00
C ASP A 2 -10.89 22.14 -36.99
N HIS A 3 -10.59 23.03 -36.05
CA HIS A 3 -9.70 22.75 -34.94
C HIS A 3 -10.40 21.83 -33.95
N ILE A 4 -10.09 20.53 -34.00
CA ILE A 4 -10.43 19.58 -32.94
C ILE A 4 -9.59 19.94 -31.71
N THR A 5 -10.22 20.56 -30.73
CA THR A 5 -9.67 20.77 -29.39
C THR A 5 -9.48 19.41 -28.72
N ASN A 6 -8.22 19.02 -28.60
CA ASN A 6 -7.79 17.80 -27.91
C ASN A 6 -8.00 18.01 -26.40
N LEU A 7 -9.20 17.68 -25.90
CA LEU A 7 -9.49 17.59 -24.48
C LEU A 7 -8.60 16.48 -23.90
N LYS A 8 -7.48 16.87 -23.27
CA LYS A 8 -6.71 15.98 -22.41
C LYS A 8 -7.60 15.54 -21.26
N VAL A 9 -8.20 14.35 -21.39
CA VAL A 9 -8.84 13.67 -20.28
C VAL A 9 -7.73 13.21 -19.34
N SER A 10 -7.52 13.95 -18.25
CA SER A 10 -6.68 13.51 -17.15
C SER A 10 -7.42 12.40 -16.42
N HIS A 11 -7.12 11.15 -16.75
CA HIS A 11 -7.62 10.01 -15.99
C HIS A 11 -6.89 9.99 -14.64
N LYS A 12 -7.56 10.43 -13.57
CA LYS A 12 -7.09 10.17 -12.21
C LYS A 12 -7.02 8.65 -12.03
N CYS A 13 -5.84 8.09 -11.71
CA CYS A 13 -5.80 6.67 -11.32
C CYS A 13 -6.64 6.51 -10.07
N PHE A 14 -7.63 5.63 -10.13
CA PHE A 14 -8.29 5.10 -8.94
C PHE A 14 -7.73 3.70 -8.71
N CYS A 15 -6.60 3.65 -8.03
CA CYS A 15 -5.82 2.45 -7.80
C CYS A 15 -6.29 1.80 -6.47
N THR A 16 -7.09 0.71 -6.55
CA THR A 16 -7.67 0.01 -5.39
C THR A 16 -7.60 -1.51 -5.57
N PHE A 17 -7.49 -2.27 -4.48
CA PHE A 17 -7.50 -3.73 -4.55
C PHE A 17 -8.93 -4.26 -4.79
N VAL A 18 -9.92 -3.70 -4.11
CA VAL A 18 -11.34 -4.02 -4.32
C VAL A 18 -11.94 -3.04 -5.32
N PRO A 19 -12.42 -3.49 -6.50
CA PRO A 19 -13.08 -2.61 -7.44
C PRO A 19 -14.28 -1.86 -6.82
N PRO A 20 -14.43 -0.54 -7.04
CA PRO A 20 -15.40 0.26 -6.31
C PRO A 20 -16.86 -0.18 -6.49
N PHE A 21 -17.21 -0.73 -7.67
CA PHE A 21 -18.56 -1.21 -7.93
C PHE A 21 -18.99 -2.39 -7.03
N ILE A 22 -18.03 -3.15 -6.48
CA ILE A 22 -18.34 -4.28 -5.59
C ILE A 22 -18.94 -3.75 -4.29
N LEU A 23 -18.22 -2.84 -3.62
CA LEU A 23 -18.69 -2.23 -2.37
C LEU A 23 -19.98 -1.43 -2.58
N GLU A 24 -20.11 -0.73 -3.72
CA GLU A 24 -21.35 -0.01 -4.06
C GLU A 24 -22.56 -0.93 -4.18
N ASN A 25 -22.41 -2.10 -4.80
CA ASN A 25 -23.51 -3.05 -4.95
C ASN A 25 -23.87 -3.72 -3.62
N LEU A 26 -22.89 -4.02 -2.77
CA LEU A 26 -23.14 -4.55 -1.42
C LEU A 26 -23.86 -3.53 -0.54
N ALA A 27 -23.48 -2.25 -0.62
CA ALA A 27 -24.16 -1.16 0.07
C ALA A 27 -25.61 -1.00 -0.42
N LYS A 28 -25.85 -1.04 -1.75
CA LYS A 28 -27.21 -1.02 -2.32
C LYS A 28 -28.06 -2.22 -1.89
N ALA A 29 -27.44 -3.37 -1.65
CA ALA A 29 -28.09 -4.57 -1.13
C ALA A 29 -28.38 -4.50 0.39
N GLY A 30 -28.03 -3.41 1.07
CA GLY A 30 -28.31 -3.19 2.48
C GLY A 30 -27.23 -3.70 3.45
N ILE A 31 -26.03 -4.04 2.96
CA ILE A 31 -24.93 -4.43 3.84
C ILE A 31 -24.32 -3.18 4.47
N GLU A 32 -24.56 -2.99 5.77
CA GLU A 32 -24.13 -1.81 6.52
C GLU A 32 -22.62 -1.63 6.54
N ASP A 33 -21.87 -2.73 6.67
CA ASP A 33 -20.41 -2.71 6.67
C ASP A 33 -19.85 -2.17 5.34
N ALA A 34 -20.43 -2.56 4.21
CA ALA A 34 -20.02 -2.06 2.90
C ALA A 34 -20.30 -0.55 2.77
N THR A 35 -21.42 -0.08 3.33
CA THR A 35 -21.74 1.36 3.37
C THR A 35 -20.71 2.12 4.19
N ARG A 36 -20.35 1.61 5.38
CA ARG A 36 -19.33 2.20 6.24
C ARG A 36 -17.95 2.24 5.55
N THR A 37 -17.54 1.15 4.92
CA THR A 37 -16.28 1.07 4.17
C THR A 37 -16.23 2.07 3.03
N LEU A 38 -17.30 2.24 2.24
CA LEU A 38 -17.34 3.26 1.16
C LEU A 38 -17.14 4.69 1.70
N HIS A 39 -17.73 5.01 2.84
CA HIS A 39 -17.55 6.32 3.47
C HIS A 39 -16.12 6.54 3.97
N GLN A 40 -15.50 5.49 4.52
CA GLN A 40 -14.10 5.51 4.97
C GLN A 40 -13.15 5.62 3.79
N GLU A 41 -13.29 4.78 2.76
CA GLU A 41 -12.47 4.79 1.54
C GLU A 41 -12.44 6.16 0.87
N ARG A 42 -13.60 6.79 0.67
CA ARG A 42 -13.67 8.13 0.07
C ARG A 42 -12.89 9.18 0.87
N SER A 43 -12.82 9.03 2.19
CA SER A 43 -12.07 9.94 3.07
C SER A 43 -10.57 9.63 3.02
N SER A 44 -10.19 8.35 3.07
CA SER A 44 -8.81 7.90 2.96
C SER A 44 -8.19 8.24 1.59
N PHE A 45 -8.92 8.09 0.50
CA PHE A 45 -8.44 8.48 -0.84
C PHE A 45 -8.21 9.99 -0.96
N LYS A 46 -9.03 10.82 -0.31
CA LYS A 46 -8.75 12.27 -0.28
C LYS A 46 -7.46 12.56 0.47
N GLN A 47 -7.20 11.84 1.56
CA GLN A 47 -5.97 11.99 2.33
C GLN A 47 -4.76 11.52 1.53
N ILE A 48 -4.80 10.33 0.93
CA ILE A 48 -3.72 9.79 0.08
C ILE A 48 -3.54 10.63 -1.19
N ALA A 49 -4.60 11.17 -1.81
CA ALA A 49 -4.46 12.05 -2.96
C ALA A 49 -3.97 13.47 -2.59
N SER A 50 -4.12 13.89 -1.33
CA SER A 50 -3.55 15.14 -0.81
C SER A 50 -2.10 14.97 -0.34
N VAL A 51 -1.77 13.76 0.12
CA VAL A 51 -0.43 13.26 0.35
C VAL A 51 -0.04 12.50 -0.91
N VAL A 52 0.05 13.15 -2.08
CA VAL A 52 0.89 12.55 -3.13
C VAL A 52 2.29 12.69 -2.57
N PRO A 53 2.94 11.63 -2.03
CA PRO A 53 4.36 11.75 -1.87
C PRO A 53 4.81 11.83 -3.33
N GLU A 54 5.63 12.83 -3.69
CA GLU A 54 6.59 12.53 -4.74
C GLU A 54 7.16 11.15 -4.39
N ILE A 55 7.19 10.22 -5.33
CA ILE A 55 7.83 8.93 -5.08
C ILE A 55 9.25 9.17 -4.51
N GLY A 56 9.86 10.32 -4.83
CA GLY A 56 11.03 10.95 -4.21
C GLY A 56 10.98 11.25 -2.70
N ALA A 57 9.84 11.63 -2.12
CA ALA A 57 9.68 11.90 -0.69
C ALA A 57 9.64 10.61 0.16
N PHE A 58 9.15 9.49 -0.40
CA PHE A 58 9.28 8.16 0.22
C PHE A 58 10.70 7.59 0.04
N LEU A 59 11.37 7.95 -1.06
CA LEU A 59 12.81 7.66 -1.30
C LEU A 59 13.76 8.45 -0.39
N GLY A 60 13.32 9.54 0.24
CA GLY A 60 14.19 10.46 0.99
C GLY A 60 14.43 10.09 2.46
N THR A 61 13.68 9.15 3.02
CA THR A 61 13.73 8.82 4.47
C THR A 61 13.88 7.34 4.77
N ALA A 62 13.83 6.46 3.77
CA ALA A 62 14.22 5.08 3.97
C ALA A 62 15.75 5.01 4.13
N PRO A 63 16.29 4.41 5.21
CA PRO A 63 17.70 4.07 5.23
C PRO A 63 17.98 3.22 3.98
N VAL A 64 18.99 3.61 3.19
CA VAL A 64 19.46 2.77 2.09
C VAL A 64 19.98 1.50 2.73
N ALA A 65 19.20 0.43 2.67
CA ALA A 65 19.70 -0.87 3.09
C ALA A 65 20.87 -1.24 2.17
N GLU A 66 21.84 -1.98 2.72
CA GLU A 66 22.86 -2.59 1.87
C GLU A 66 22.15 -3.41 0.79
N ARG A 67 22.57 -3.27 -0.47
CA ARG A 67 21.94 -3.98 -1.59
C ARG A 67 21.75 -5.46 -1.26
N GLY A 68 20.51 -5.93 -1.35
CA GLY A 68 20.10 -7.28 -1.01
C GLY A 68 19.57 -7.49 0.42
N ARG A 69 19.33 -6.42 1.20
CA ARG A 69 18.84 -6.48 2.59
C ARG A 69 17.66 -5.53 2.89
N SER A 70 16.64 -5.45 2.01
CA SER A 70 15.41 -4.74 2.36
C SER A 70 14.80 -5.30 3.66
N ALA A 71 14.59 -4.47 4.69
CA ALA A 71 13.97 -4.90 5.92
C ALA A 71 12.44 -4.93 5.78
N ARG A 72 11.80 -5.90 6.46
CA ARG A 72 10.34 -6.00 6.57
C ARG A 72 9.89 -5.51 7.93
N ARG A 73 8.98 -4.53 7.95
CA ARG A 73 8.47 -3.95 9.19
C ARG A 73 6.96 -3.93 9.19
N VAL A 74 6.33 -4.67 10.11
CA VAL A 74 4.88 -4.73 10.22
C VAL A 74 4.41 -3.92 11.41
N PHE A 75 3.57 -2.93 11.14
CA PHE A 75 2.96 -2.07 12.14
C PHE A 75 1.47 -2.36 12.32
N ASP A 76 0.99 -2.28 13.55
CA ASP A 76 -0.43 -2.26 13.89
C ASP A 76 -0.92 -0.81 13.98
N SER A 77 -1.96 -0.48 13.21
CA SER A 77 -2.64 0.83 13.23
C SER A 77 -3.65 0.99 14.37
N GLN A 78 -3.88 -0.06 15.18
CA GLN A 78 -4.75 -0.06 16.35
C GLN A 78 -6.19 0.40 16.06
N ASN A 79 -6.74 0.01 14.91
CA ASN A 79 -8.06 0.43 14.40
C ASN A 79 -8.20 1.94 14.16
N LYS A 80 -7.10 2.66 13.93
CA LYS A 80 -7.10 4.09 13.60
C LYS A 80 -6.74 4.31 12.13
N ALA A 81 -6.98 5.53 11.65
CA ALA A 81 -6.60 5.93 10.29
C ALA A 81 -5.12 6.31 10.17
N GLU A 82 -4.40 6.47 11.29
CA GLU A 82 -2.96 6.73 11.25
C GLU A 82 -2.16 5.47 10.88
N TYR A 83 -1.10 5.67 10.10
CA TYR A 83 -0.16 4.61 9.73
C TYR A 83 1.01 4.54 10.72
N GLN A 84 1.66 3.37 10.78
CA GLN A 84 2.89 3.15 11.55
C GLN A 84 2.79 3.49 13.05
N VAL A 85 1.64 3.18 13.67
CA VAL A 85 1.38 3.52 15.08
C VAL A 85 2.23 2.67 16.04
N LYS A 86 2.24 1.34 15.87
CA LYS A 86 3.00 0.43 16.74
C LYS A 86 3.69 -0.63 15.92
N LEU A 87 5.03 -0.67 15.96
CA LEU A 87 5.82 -1.75 15.36
C LEU A 87 5.55 -3.06 16.12
N ILE A 88 5.07 -4.09 15.43
CA ILE A 88 4.79 -5.40 16.03
C ILE A 88 5.88 -6.41 15.67
N ARG A 89 6.35 -6.39 14.41
CA ARG A 89 7.36 -7.34 13.92
C ARG A 89 8.33 -6.65 12.97
N ASP A 90 9.62 -6.87 13.19
CA ASP A 90 10.74 -6.34 12.39
C ASP A 90 11.50 -7.49 11.71
N GLU A 91 12.47 -7.17 10.87
CA GLU A 91 13.26 -8.16 10.14
C GLU A 91 13.99 -9.14 11.07
N GLY A 92 13.82 -10.44 10.84
CA GLY A 92 14.34 -11.49 11.72
C GLY A 92 13.61 -11.62 13.07
N GLY A 93 12.57 -10.81 13.31
CA GLY A 93 11.77 -10.85 14.53
C GLY A 93 11.01 -12.17 14.72
N PRO A 94 10.79 -12.60 15.97
CA PRO A 94 10.08 -13.84 16.26
C PRO A 94 8.62 -13.77 15.77
N VAL A 95 8.04 -14.94 15.53
CA VAL A 95 6.60 -15.08 15.26
C VAL A 95 5.82 -14.54 16.45
N VAL A 96 4.73 -13.82 16.17
CA VAL A 96 3.85 -13.24 17.18
C VAL A 96 2.52 -13.99 17.25
N GLU A 97 1.68 -13.70 18.23
CA GLU A 97 0.36 -14.33 18.39
C GLU A 97 -0.63 -13.95 17.29
N ASP A 98 -0.50 -12.75 16.72
CA ASP A 98 -1.40 -12.26 15.67
C ASP A 98 -1.03 -12.85 14.29
N ASP A 99 -1.89 -13.73 13.80
CA ASP A 99 -1.75 -14.38 12.49
C ASP A 99 -1.70 -13.37 11.33
N ALA A 100 -2.44 -12.26 11.40
CA ALA A 100 -2.44 -11.25 10.34
C ALA A 100 -1.06 -10.59 10.20
N VAL A 101 -0.39 -10.34 11.33
CA VAL A 101 0.99 -9.81 11.34
C VAL A 101 1.96 -10.83 10.73
N ASN A 102 1.79 -12.11 11.06
CA ASN A 102 2.64 -13.17 10.53
C ASN A 102 2.44 -13.34 9.01
N TYR A 103 1.20 -13.36 8.54
CA TYR A 103 0.90 -13.44 7.11
C TYR A 103 1.45 -12.25 6.33
N ALA A 104 1.30 -11.03 6.85
CA ALA A 104 1.89 -9.85 6.22
C ALA A 104 3.43 -10.00 6.11
N TYR A 105 4.09 -10.37 7.20
CA TYR A 105 5.54 -10.55 7.25
C TYR A 105 6.05 -11.62 6.26
N ASP A 106 5.38 -12.76 6.20
CA ASP A 106 5.77 -13.89 5.36
C ASP A 106 5.51 -13.60 3.87
N HIS A 107 4.37 -12.97 3.54
CA HIS A 107 4.05 -12.62 2.16
C HIS A 107 4.97 -11.52 1.61
N ILE A 108 5.37 -10.55 2.44
CA ILE A 108 6.40 -9.57 2.05
C ILE A 108 7.73 -10.30 1.79
N GLY A 109 8.07 -11.31 2.59
CA GLY A 109 9.25 -12.15 2.33
C GLY A 109 9.22 -12.81 0.95
N ASN A 110 8.11 -13.49 0.64
CA ASN A 110 7.90 -14.13 -0.67
C ASN A 110 7.99 -13.12 -1.83
N PHE A 111 7.46 -11.90 -1.63
CA PHE A 111 7.56 -10.82 -2.59
C PHE A 111 9.02 -10.43 -2.85
N CYS A 112 9.80 -10.17 -1.78
CA CYS A 112 11.20 -9.80 -1.90
C CYS A 112 12.04 -10.90 -2.58
N ASP A 113 11.82 -12.16 -2.20
CA ASP A 113 12.51 -13.31 -2.79
C ASP A 113 12.21 -13.43 -4.28
N TYR A 114 10.94 -13.32 -4.68
CA TYR A 114 10.56 -13.33 -6.09
C TYR A 114 11.21 -12.20 -6.88
N PHE A 115 11.17 -10.97 -6.35
CA PHE A 115 11.76 -9.80 -7.03
C PHE A 115 13.26 -9.97 -7.21
N ARG A 116 13.96 -10.43 -6.18
CA ARG A 116 15.41 -10.65 -6.22
C ARG A 116 15.79 -11.78 -7.16
N GLU A 117 15.17 -12.94 -6.99
CA GLU A 117 15.59 -14.16 -7.68
C GLU A 117 15.12 -14.23 -9.14
N LYS A 118 13.93 -13.71 -9.43
CA LYS A 118 13.32 -13.84 -10.76
C LYS A 118 13.45 -12.58 -11.59
N LEU A 119 13.42 -11.41 -10.96
CA LEU A 119 13.48 -10.13 -11.66
C LEU A 119 14.84 -9.44 -11.53
N GLY A 120 15.75 -9.94 -10.69
CA GLY A 120 17.02 -9.28 -10.41
C GLY A 120 16.85 -7.90 -9.78
N ARG A 121 15.74 -7.69 -9.07
CA ARG A 121 15.37 -6.41 -8.46
C ARG A 121 15.50 -6.45 -6.94
N ASP A 122 16.03 -5.37 -6.38
CA ASP A 122 16.16 -5.19 -4.94
C ASP A 122 15.06 -4.29 -4.40
N SER A 123 13.96 -4.91 -3.92
CA SER A 123 12.72 -4.23 -3.50
C SER A 123 11.95 -3.51 -4.63
N ILE A 124 10.95 -2.72 -4.26
CA ILE A 124 10.05 -1.99 -5.16
C ILE A 124 10.83 -0.94 -5.98
N ASP A 125 11.74 -0.22 -5.34
CA ASP A 125 12.53 0.87 -5.94
C ASP A 125 13.82 0.41 -6.63
N ASN A 126 14.15 -0.89 -6.57
CA ASN A 126 15.40 -1.46 -7.05
C ASN A 126 16.66 -0.96 -6.33
N ASN A 127 16.51 -0.44 -5.11
CA ASN A 127 17.61 0.10 -4.31
C ASN A 127 17.52 -0.29 -2.82
N GLY A 128 16.82 -1.39 -2.53
CA GLY A 128 16.77 -1.95 -1.17
C GLY A 128 15.83 -1.22 -0.22
N MET A 129 14.81 -0.52 -0.73
CA MET A 129 13.79 0.12 0.11
C MET A 129 13.12 -0.89 1.05
N ASP A 130 13.03 -0.53 2.32
CA ASP A 130 12.28 -1.29 3.31
C ASP A 130 10.79 -1.33 2.97
N ILE A 131 10.17 -2.48 3.25
CA ILE A 131 8.72 -2.66 3.05
C ILE A 131 8.04 -2.55 4.41
N ILE A 132 7.18 -1.55 4.53
CA ILE A 132 6.45 -1.14 5.74
C ILE A 132 4.94 -1.29 5.52
#